data_AF-A0A8T5FF58-F1
#
_entry.id   AF-A0A8T5FF58-F1
#
_cell.length_a   1.000
_cell.length_b   1.000
_cell.length_c   1.000
_cell.angle_alpha   90.00
_cell.angle_beta   90.00
_cell.angle_gamma   90.00
#
_symmetry.space_group_name_H-M   'P 1'
#
loop_
_entity.id
_entity.type
_entity.pdbx_description
1 polymer ?
#
loop_
_entity_poly.entity_id
_entity_poly.type
_entity_poly.pdbx_seq_one_letter_code
_entity_poly.pdbx_strand_id
1 'polypeptide(L)'
;MKQWSREEIMKGLQELVSEMNFIKKSEDYDGKKGGLWTIGTESGWVFKDILPFNYELEYGEMLVSEGTRIIPNHSGMKVKEMYIYGIHREIYSWLEERGWYPEWRDSQALFFWKYTEDSDKEIKKNMKNYQIYLDTHEIDDIGGAILQKLKERFEEEK
;
A
#
# COMPACT_ATOMS: atom_id res chain seq x y z
N MET A 1 -10.60 -8.67 -12.30
CA MET A 1 -11.03 -7.43 -11.60
C MET A 1 -11.36 -6.37 -12.63
N LYS A 2 -12.37 -5.51 -12.38
CA LYS A 2 -12.64 -4.35 -13.24
C LYS A 2 -11.62 -3.26 -12.92
N GLN A 3 -10.65 -3.04 -13.81
CA GLN A 3 -9.64 -2.02 -13.61
C GLN A 3 -10.24 -0.61 -13.81
N TRP A 4 -10.10 0.25 -12.80
CA TRP A 4 -10.56 1.65 -12.87
C TRP A 4 -9.60 2.51 -13.70
N SER A 5 -10.15 3.57 -14.31
CA SER A 5 -9.39 4.61 -14.99
C SER A 5 -8.64 5.52 -14.01
N ARG A 6 -7.71 6.33 -14.52
CA ARG A 6 -6.97 7.31 -13.72
C ARG A 6 -7.92 8.29 -13.04
N GLU A 7 -8.90 8.77 -13.79
CA GLU A 7 -9.91 9.73 -13.33
C GLU A 7 -10.78 9.14 -12.22
N GLU A 8 -11.21 7.89 -12.37
CA GLU A 8 -11.98 7.17 -11.34
C GLU A 8 -11.15 6.95 -10.07
N ILE A 9 -9.87 6.59 -10.17
CA ILE A 9 -8.99 6.44 -9.01
C ILE A 9 -8.72 7.77 -8.33
N MET A 10 -8.39 8.83 -9.09
CA MET A 10 -8.14 10.15 -8.52
C MET A 10 -9.35 10.63 -7.72
N LYS A 11 -10.55 10.56 -8.31
CA LYS A 11 -11.79 10.97 -7.64
C LYS A 11 -12.09 10.07 -6.43
N GLY A 12 -11.96 8.76 -6.58
CA GLY A 12 -12.23 7.81 -5.50
C GLY A 12 -11.28 7.94 -4.31
N LEU A 13 -9.99 8.21 -4.54
CA LEU A 13 -9.02 8.49 -3.48
C LEU A 13 -9.31 9.80 -2.75
N GLN A 14 -9.72 10.85 -3.48
CA GLN A 14 -10.15 12.12 -2.89
C GLN A 14 -11.43 11.98 -2.06
N GLU A 15 -12.35 11.11 -2.46
CA GLU A 15 -13.56 10.80 -1.69
C GLU A 15 -13.24 9.93 -0.46
N LEU A 16 -12.33 8.97 -0.59
CA LEU A 16 -11.92 8.08 0.50
C LEU A 16 -11.10 8.84 1.56
N VAL A 17 -10.11 9.62 1.14
CA VAL A 17 -9.24 10.43 1.98
C VAL A 17 -9.54 11.90 1.68
N SER A 18 -10.55 12.46 2.33
CA SER A 18 -11.05 13.81 2.02
C SER A 18 -10.01 14.94 2.16
N GLU A 19 -8.97 14.72 2.97
CA GLU A 19 -7.85 15.66 3.11
C GLU A 19 -6.85 15.60 1.95
N MET A 20 -6.88 14.54 1.14
CA MET A 20 -6.02 14.37 -0.03
C MET A 20 -6.37 15.40 -1.11
N ASN A 21 -5.68 16.53 -1.09
CA ASN A 21 -5.88 17.63 -2.02
C ASN A 21 -4.90 17.63 -3.20
N PHE A 22 -3.94 16.70 -3.21
CA PHE A 22 -2.93 16.63 -4.26
C PHE A 22 -2.84 15.21 -4.84
N ILE A 23 -3.20 15.07 -6.11
CA ILE A 23 -2.92 13.89 -6.90
C ILE A 23 -2.78 14.30 -8.37
N LYS A 24 -1.77 13.78 -9.06
CA LYS A 24 -1.46 14.17 -10.43
C LYS A 24 -1.19 12.95 -11.31
N LYS A 25 -1.40 13.11 -12.61
CA LYS A 25 -1.03 12.10 -13.60
C LYS A 25 0.50 12.02 -13.72
N SER A 26 1.01 10.79 -13.79
CA SER A 26 2.38 10.49 -14.19
C SER A 26 2.35 9.84 -15.58
N GLU A 27 3.00 10.46 -16.56
CA GLU A 27 2.97 9.99 -17.96
C GLU A 27 4.02 8.89 -18.22
N ASP A 28 5.25 9.08 -17.73
CA ASP A 28 6.32 8.09 -17.74
C ASP A 28 7.21 8.31 -16.51
N TYR A 29 7.41 7.24 -15.73
CA TYR A 29 8.33 7.26 -14.60
C TYR A 29 8.97 5.89 -14.44
N ASP A 30 10.29 5.83 -14.50
CA ASP A 30 11.09 4.59 -14.40
C ASP A 30 10.63 3.51 -15.39
N GLY A 31 10.20 3.92 -16.59
CA GLY A 31 9.67 3.02 -17.62
C GLY A 31 8.22 2.57 -17.40
N LYS A 32 7.58 2.96 -16.29
CA LYS A 32 6.15 2.72 -16.03
C LYS A 32 5.34 3.92 -16.54
N LYS A 33 4.28 3.64 -17.31
CA LYS A 33 3.45 4.66 -17.96
C LYS A 33 2.02 4.67 -17.43
N GLY A 34 1.41 5.86 -17.45
CA GLY A 34 -0.02 6.01 -17.16
C GLY A 34 -0.40 5.83 -15.70
N GLY A 35 0.50 6.17 -14.77
CA GLY A 35 0.26 6.16 -13.34
C GLY A 35 -0.30 7.46 -12.80
N LEU A 36 -0.40 7.50 -11.49
CA LEU A 36 -0.69 8.68 -10.70
C LEU A 36 0.41 8.86 -9.66
N TRP A 37 0.59 10.08 -9.18
CA TRP A 37 1.48 10.36 -8.07
C TRP A 37 0.86 11.37 -7.09
N THR A 38 1.24 11.22 -5.83
CA THR A 38 0.78 12.05 -4.72
C THR A 38 1.94 12.33 -3.77
N ILE A 39 1.67 13.17 -2.76
CA ILE A 39 2.60 13.43 -1.67
C ILE A 39 2.44 12.30 -0.66
N GLY A 40 3.57 11.74 -0.25
CA GLY A 40 3.65 10.67 0.72
C GLY A 40 3.59 11.15 2.16
N THR A 41 4.65 10.89 2.92
CA THR A 41 4.70 11.07 4.39
C THR A 41 4.54 12.53 4.81
N GLU A 42 5.03 13.47 4.00
CA GLU A 42 4.98 14.91 4.29
C GLU A 42 3.64 15.57 3.99
N SER A 43 2.66 14.82 3.48
CA SER A 43 1.35 15.38 3.14
C SER A 43 0.63 15.99 4.35
N GLY A 44 0.89 15.46 5.55
CA GLY A 44 0.24 15.87 6.79
C GLY A 44 -1.26 15.55 6.83
N TRP A 45 -1.76 14.78 5.86
CA TRP A 45 -3.17 14.39 5.77
C TRP A 45 -3.55 13.43 6.88
N VAL A 46 -4.80 13.50 7.30
CA VAL A 46 -5.40 12.63 8.30
C VAL A 46 -6.50 11.77 7.66
N PHE A 47 -6.43 10.48 7.90
CA PHE A 47 -7.41 9.47 7.54
C PHE A 47 -7.69 8.63 8.77
N LYS A 48 -8.94 8.66 9.28
CA LYS A 48 -9.35 7.96 10.51
C LYS A 48 -8.40 8.21 11.68
N ASP A 49 -8.15 9.50 11.94
CA ASP A 49 -7.26 9.99 13.01
C ASP A 49 -5.78 9.63 12.87
N ILE A 50 -5.34 9.03 11.75
CA ILE A 50 -3.93 8.69 11.48
C ILE A 50 -3.44 9.16 10.12
N LEU A 51 -2.13 9.08 9.87
CA LEU A 51 -1.57 9.39 8.54
C LEU A 51 -2.03 8.32 7.52
N PRO A 52 -2.48 8.69 6.31
CA PRO A 52 -2.81 7.72 5.28
C PRO A 52 -1.56 7.03 4.72
N PHE A 53 -0.42 7.73 4.73
CA PHE A 53 0.85 7.31 4.17
C PHE A 53 1.99 7.61 5.14
N ASN A 54 2.81 6.60 5.40
CA ASN A 54 3.99 6.73 6.23
C ASN A 54 5.08 5.78 5.72
N TYR A 55 6.05 6.35 4.99
CA TYR A 55 7.16 5.63 4.39
C TYR A 55 8.03 4.91 5.43
N GLU A 56 8.15 5.47 6.64
CA GLU A 56 8.99 4.93 7.70
C GLU A 56 8.37 3.69 8.36
N LEU A 57 7.06 3.47 8.16
CA LEU A 57 6.33 2.31 8.64
C LEU A 57 6.38 1.16 7.63
N GLU A 58 7.58 0.66 7.39
CA GLU A 58 7.80 -0.55 6.58
C GLU A 58 7.77 -1.85 7.42
N TYR A 59 7.49 -1.77 8.71
CA TYR A 59 7.87 -2.83 9.66
C TYR A 59 6.69 -3.43 10.40
N GLY A 60 6.63 -4.76 10.41
CA GLY A 60 5.48 -5.56 10.82
C GLY A 60 5.08 -5.45 12.30
N GLU A 61 5.64 -6.33 13.14
CA GLU A 61 5.17 -6.56 14.53
C GLU A 61 5.40 -5.41 15.52
N MET A 62 6.06 -4.34 15.09
CA MET A 62 6.33 -3.14 15.89
C MET A 62 5.03 -2.51 16.36
N LEU A 63 5.02 -1.96 17.58
CA LEU A 63 3.85 -1.21 18.05
C LEU A 63 3.79 0.16 17.36
N VAL A 64 2.58 0.62 17.04
CA VAL A 64 2.38 1.95 16.43
C VAL A 64 2.97 3.07 17.28
N SER A 65 2.94 2.91 18.61
CA SER A 65 3.51 3.85 19.58
C SER A 65 5.05 3.98 19.51
N GLU A 66 5.74 3.02 18.91
CA GLU A 66 7.20 2.99 18.84
C GLU A 66 7.72 3.62 17.53
N GLY A 67 6.86 3.74 16.50
CA GLY A 67 7.25 4.15 15.15
C GLY A 67 6.68 5.47 14.65
N THR A 68 5.89 6.22 15.45
CA THR A 68 5.20 7.44 14.97
C THR A 68 5.07 8.56 16.01
N ARG A 69 4.62 9.73 15.55
CA ARG A 69 3.90 10.74 16.35
C ARG A 69 2.77 10.02 17.09
N ILE A 70 2.88 9.89 18.42
CA ILE A 70 1.96 9.09 19.23
C ILE A 70 0.53 9.61 19.06
N ILE A 71 -0.33 8.77 18.48
CA ILE A 71 -1.77 9.02 18.41
C ILE A 71 -2.39 8.24 19.58
N PRO A 72 -2.97 8.91 20.60
CA PRO A 72 -3.30 8.28 21.88
C PRO A 72 -4.18 7.02 21.79
N ASN A 73 -5.03 6.92 20.77
CA ASN A 73 -6.01 5.85 20.62
C ASN A 73 -5.46 4.56 19.97
N HIS A 74 -4.19 4.54 19.55
CA HIS A 74 -3.59 3.39 18.85
C HIS A 74 -2.50 2.68 19.66
N SER A 75 -2.42 2.96 20.96
CA SER A 75 -1.50 2.28 21.89
C SER A 75 -1.79 0.78 21.93
N GLY A 76 -0.75 -0.05 21.75
CA GLY A 76 -0.86 -1.51 21.76
C GLY A 76 -1.23 -2.16 20.43
N MET A 77 -1.57 -1.38 19.39
CA MET A 77 -1.76 -1.92 18.04
C MET A 77 -0.42 -2.14 17.34
N LYS A 78 -0.33 -3.18 16.50
CA LYS A 78 0.84 -3.45 15.67
C LYS A 78 0.77 -2.64 14.37
N VAL A 79 1.91 -2.18 13.87
CA VAL A 79 2.01 -1.40 12.62
C VAL A 79 1.39 -2.15 11.44
N LYS A 80 1.63 -3.48 11.34
CA LYS A 80 1.02 -4.35 10.31
C LYS A 80 -0.51 -4.40 10.33
N GLU A 81 -1.15 -4.07 11.46
CA GLU A 81 -2.61 -4.06 11.55
C GLU A 81 -3.20 -2.83 10.87
N MET A 82 -2.43 -1.74 10.85
CA MET A 82 -2.83 -0.43 10.34
C MET A 82 -2.32 -0.15 8.92
N TYR A 83 -1.12 -0.63 8.58
CA TYR A 83 -0.43 -0.31 7.33
C TYR A 83 0.03 -1.56 6.56
N ILE A 84 0.05 -1.43 5.23
CA ILE A 84 0.66 -2.34 4.28
C ILE A 84 1.64 -1.52 3.44
N TYR A 85 2.94 -1.81 3.53
CA TYR A 85 4.01 -1.06 2.86
C TYR A 85 3.94 0.46 3.10
N GLY A 86 3.72 0.87 4.35
CA GLY A 86 3.57 2.30 4.70
C GLY A 86 2.28 2.95 4.19
N ILE A 87 1.33 2.19 3.65
CA ILE A 87 0.03 2.69 3.18
C ILE A 87 -1.06 2.18 4.12
N HIS A 88 -1.98 3.02 4.55
CA HIS A 88 -3.11 2.58 5.36
C HIS A 88 -3.82 1.39 4.69
N ARG A 89 -4.03 0.30 5.44
CA ARG A 89 -4.51 -0.98 4.90
C ARG A 89 -5.78 -0.83 4.07
N GLU A 90 -6.74 -0.03 4.54
CA GLU A 90 -7.99 0.21 3.83
C GLU A 90 -7.79 0.92 2.48
N ILE A 91 -6.84 1.85 2.39
CA ILE A 91 -6.49 2.51 1.12
C ILE A 91 -5.83 1.49 0.19
N TYR A 92 -4.91 0.68 0.73
CA TYR A 92 -4.24 -0.38 -0.04
C TYR A 92 -5.24 -1.38 -0.63
N SER A 93 -6.13 -1.93 0.20
CA SER A 93 -7.17 -2.87 -0.26
C SER A 93 -8.13 -2.21 -1.25
N TRP A 94 -8.52 -0.95 -1.02
CA TRP A 94 -9.38 -0.21 -1.94
C TRP A 94 -8.75 -0.05 -3.33
N LEU A 95 -7.44 0.21 -3.40
CA LEU A 95 -6.69 0.27 -4.66
C LEU A 95 -6.64 -1.10 -5.33
N GLU A 96 -6.32 -2.15 -4.56
CA GLU A 96 -6.17 -3.51 -5.07
C GLU A 96 -7.44 -4.00 -5.75
N GLU A 97 -8.59 -3.86 -5.08
CA GLU A 97 -9.92 -4.21 -5.59
C GLU A 97 -10.25 -3.56 -6.94
N ARG A 98 -9.62 -2.40 -7.23
CA ARG A 98 -9.86 -1.58 -8.43
C ARG A 98 -8.78 -1.79 -9.49
N GLY A 99 -7.87 -2.73 -9.28
CA GLY A 99 -6.83 -3.06 -10.24
C GLY A 99 -5.61 -2.13 -10.18
N TRP A 100 -5.31 -1.55 -9.02
CA TRP A 100 -4.22 -0.61 -8.79
C TRP A 100 -3.37 -1.00 -7.58
N TYR A 101 -2.13 -0.53 -7.54
CA TYR A 101 -1.25 -0.68 -6.39
C TYR A 101 -0.42 0.58 -6.11
N PRO A 102 -0.08 0.83 -4.83
CA PRO A 102 0.83 1.89 -4.46
C PRO A 102 2.30 1.47 -4.53
N GLU A 103 3.19 2.43 -4.82
CA GLU A 103 4.63 2.25 -4.84
C GLU A 103 5.35 3.53 -4.43
N TRP A 104 6.16 3.43 -3.38
CA TRP A 104 6.99 4.54 -2.91
C TRP A 104 8.20 4.72 -3.83
N ARG A 105 8.50 5.97 -4.19
CA ARG A 105 9.78 6.34 -4.78
C ARG A 105 10.80 6.72 -3.71
N ASP A 106 10.35 7.53 -2.77
CA ASP A 106 11.07 8.02 -1.61
C ASP A 106 10.03 8.40 -0.55
N SER A 107 10.46 8.96 0.59
CA SER A 107 9.53 9.32 1.67
C SER A 107 8.51 10.40 1.32
N GLN A 108 8.75 11.18 0.25
CA GLN A 108 7.94 12.31 -0.17
C GLN A 108 7.03 11.98 -1.36
N ALA A 109 7.43 11.06 -2.24
CA ALA A 109 6.73 10.76 -3.48
C ALA A 109 6.16 9.33 -3.48
N LEU A 110 4.83 9.25 -3.55
CA LEU A 110 4.08 8.00 -3.65
C LEU A 110 3.38 7.91 -5.00
N PHE A 111 3.57 6.80 -5.70
CA PHE A 111 2.93 6.53 -6.98
C PHE A 111 1.80 5.51 -6.82
N PHE A 112 0.80 5.60 -7.71
CA PHE A 112 -0.22 4.57 -7.89
C PHE A 112 -0.16 4.09 -9.33
N TRP A 113 -0.05 2.78 -9.50
CA TRP A 113 0.09 2.13 -10.80
C TRP A 113 -1.05 1.16 -11.05
N LYS A 114 -1.38 0.98 -12.32
CA LYS A 114 -2.28 -0.08 -12.77
C LYS A 114 -1.57 -1.41 -12.63
N TYR A 115 -2.29 -2.43 -12.16
CA TYR A 115 -1.85 -3.80 -12.35
C TYR A 115 -1.80 -4.13 -13.85
N THR A 116 -0.65 -4.60 -14.29
CA THR A 116 -0.40 -5.19 -15.60
C THR A 116 0.12 -6.62 -15.41
N GLU A 117 0.18 -7.43 -16.48
CA GLU A 117 0.79 -8.78 -16.42
C GLU A 117 2.27 -8.74 -15.99
N ASP A 118 2.98 -7.63 -16.23
CA ASP A 118 4.34 -7.43 -15.74
C ASP A 118 4.37 -7.01 -14.26
N SER A 119 3.31 -6.36 -13.75
CA SER A 119 3.14 -6.13 -12.31
C SER A 119 3.07 -7.45 -11.55
N ASP A 120 2.55 -8.54 -12.13
CA ASP A 120 2.56 -9.85 -11.47
C ASP A 120 3.98 -10.34 -11.18
N LYS A 121 4.98 -10.02 -12.01
CA LYS A 121 6.38 -10.36 -11.72
C LYS A 121 6.94 -9.54 -10.56
N GLU A 122 6.57 -8.27 -10.48
CA GLU A 122 7.00 -7.36 -9.41
C GLU A 122 6.31 -7.68 -8.09
N ILE A 123 5.00 -7.97 -8.11
CA ILE A 123 4.24 -8.52 -7.00
C ILE A 123 4.83 -9.86 -6.58
N LYS A 124 5.09 -10.80 -7.51
CA LYS A 124 5.75 -12.08 -7.19
C LYS A 124 7.13 -11.88 -6.58
N LYS A 125 7.90 -10.88 -7.02
CA LYS A 125 9.20 -10.52 -6.42
C LYS A 125 9.02 -9.97 -5.00
N ASN A 126 8.07 -9.07 -4.79
CA ASN A 126 7.76 -8.52 -3.47
C ASN A 126 7.19 -9.60 -2.53
N MET A 127 6.35 -10.50 -3.04
CA MET A 127 5.87 -11.70 -2.34
C MET A 127 7.02 -12.64 -1.99
N LYS A 128 7.99 -12.84 -2.90
CA LYS A 128 9.17 -13.67 -2.63
C LYS A 128 10.05 -13.06 -1.54
N ASN A 129 10.25 -11.74 -1.58
CA ASN A 129 10.96 -11.02 -0.52
C ASN A 129 10.21 -11.14 0.81
N TYR A 130 8.88 -11.08 0.79
CA TYR A 130 8.03 -11.28 1.97
C TYR A 130 8.05 -12.72 2.48
N GLN A 131 8.10 -13.73 1.59
CA GLN A 131 8.28 -15.13 1.99
C GLN A 131 9.66 -15.35 2.63
N ILE A 132 10.72 -14.75 2.10
CA ILE A 132 12.05 -14.78 2.73
C ILE A 132 12.00 -14.14 4.12
N TYR A 133 11.26 -13.04 4.27
CA TYR A 133 11.03 -12.40 5.57
C TYR A 133 10.27 -13.31 6.54
N LEU A 134 9.18 -13.96 6.10
CA LEU A 134 8.42 -14.98 6.86
C LEU A 134 9.28 -16.19 7.24
N ASP A 135 10.12 -16.69 6.35
CA ASP A 135 10.96 -17.86 6.60
C ASP A 135 12.08 -17.56 7.63
N THR A 136 12.37 -16.27 7.86
CA THR A 136 13.42 -15.81 8.77
C THR A 136 12.89 -15.19 10.07
N HIS A 137 11.57 -14.98 10.19
CA HIS A 137 10.91 -14.37 11.35
C HIS A 137 9.62 -15.14 11.66
N GLU A 138 9.38 -15.53 12.92
CA GLU A 138 8.10 -16.14 13.30
C GLU A 138 6.95 -15.12 13.14
N ILE A 139 5.97 -15.42 12.29
CA ILE A 139 4.79 -14.59 12.08
C ILE A 139 3.54 -15.43 12.29
N ASP A 140 2.74 -15.07 13.30
CA ASP A 140 1.47 -15.69 13.64
C ASP A 140 0.28 -14.76 13.30
N ASP A 141 0.20 -14.27 12.04
CA ASP A 141 -0.90 -13.38 11.64
C ASP A 141 -1.29 -13.36 10.15
N ILE A 142 -2.33 -12.54 9.87
CA ILE A 142 -3.05 -12.32 8.60
C ILE A 142 -2.14 -12.13 7.37
N GLY A 143 -0.89 -11.69 7.53
CA GLY A 143 0.08 -11.61 6.44
C GLY A 143 0.27 -12.96 5.74
N GLY A 144 0.30 -14.06 6.50
CA GLY A 144 0.32 -15.42 5.96
C GLY A 144 -0.96 -15.78 5.20
N ALA A 145 -2.12 -15.36 5.69
CA ALA A 145 -3.41 -15.64 5.06
C ALA A 145 -3.62 -14.87 3.74
N ILE A 146 -3.14 -13.62 3.68
CA ILE A 146 -3.14 -12.82 2.44
C ILE A 146 -2.17 -13.44 1.43
N LEU A 147 -0.97 -13.84 1.87
CA LEU A 147 0.00 -14.49 1.00
C LEU A 147 -0.54 -15.82 0.47
N GLN A 148 -1.26 -16.58 1.29
CA GLN A 148 -1.88 -17.84 0.89
C GLN A 148 -2.99 -17.61 -0.13
N LYS A 149 -3.88 -16.64 0.08
CA LYS A 149 -4.90 -16.26 -0.93
C LYS A 149 -4.28 -15.79 -2.24
N LEU A 150 -3.17 -15.04 -2.18
CA LEU A 150 -2.44 -14.62 -3.38
C LEU A 150 -1.76 -15.81 -4.06
N LYS A 151 -1.16 -16.75 -3.31
CA LYS A 151 -0.57 -17.99 -3.85
C LYS A 151 -1.63 -18.86 -4.54
N GLU A 152 -2.76 -19.10 -3.87
CA GLU A 152 -3.90 -19.85 -4.44
C GLU A 152 -4.35 -19.23 -5.76
N ARG A 153 -4.52 -17.91 -5.79
CA ARG A 153 -4.89 -17.16 -7.00
C ARG A 153 -3.88 -17.31 -8.15
N PHE A 154 -2.57 -17.37 -7.86
CA PHE A 154 -1.52 -17.51 -8.88
C PHE A 154 -1.18 -18.96 -9.24
N GLU A 155 -1.60 -19.95 -8.43
CA GLU A 155 -1.52 -21.38 -8.75
C GLU A 155 -2.69 -21.85 -9.62
N GLU A 156 -3.88 -21.24 -9.48
CA GLU A 156 -5.05 -21.50 -10.36
C GLU A 156 -4.87 -21.00 -11.81
N GLU A 157 -3.88 -20.14 -12.08
CA GLU A 157 -3.56 -19.63 -13.43
C GLU A 157 -2.59 -20.53 -14.23
N LYS A 158 -2.27 -21.74 -13.75
CA LYS A 158 -1.47 -22.76 -14.46
C LYS A 158 -2.32 -23.88 -15.05
#